data_AF-A0A1B6J3Y3-F1
#
_entry.id   AF-A0A1B6J3Y3-F1
#
_cell.length_a   1.000
_cell.length_b   1.000
_cell.length_c   1.000
_cell.angle_alpha   90.00
_cell.angle_beta   90.00
_cell.angle_gamma   90.00
#
_symmetry.space_group_name_H-M   'P 1'
#
loop_
_entity.id
_entity.type
_entity.pdbx_description
1 polymer ?
#
loop_
_entity_poly.entity_id
_entity_poly.type
_entity_poly.pdbx_seq_one_letter_code
_entity_poly.pdbx_strand_id
1 'polypeptide(L)'
;LGGTYMTLMNTLNNIGSSWPNSLVLLLVDPLTFKRCPTDDSNTCSTSELTKDCVGGCVTQVDGYYVLIAACMIFGLLWLMWAGPITRELQKKDPQEWKVKSQRQKKLEQSQFLQGP
;
A
#
# COMPACT_ATOMS: atom_id res chain seq x y z
N LEU A 1 -16.02 -12.32 22.84
CA LEU A 1 -15.75 -11.92 21.43
C LEU A 1 -14.60 -10.90 21.29
N GLY A 2 -13.74 -10.68 22.30
CA GLY A 2 -12.61 -9.71 22.18
C GLY A 2 -11.27 -10.32 21.75
N GLY A 3 -11.03 -11.60 22.07
CA GLY A 3 -9.73 -12.26 21.81
C GLY A 3 -9.41 -12.42 20.33
N THR A 4 -10.38 -12.85 19.51
CA THR A 4 -10.18 -13.08 18.07
C THR A 4 -9.82 -11.80 17.30
N TYR A 5 -10.45 -10.66 17.63
CA TYR A 5 -10.13 -9.37 17.01
C TYR A 5 -8.77 -8.83 17.43
N MET A 6 -8.40 -8.98 18.71
CA MET A 6 -7.06 -8.62 19.20
C MET A 6 -5.96 -9.43 18.52
N THR A 7 -6.13 -10.75 18.39
CA THR A 7 -5.15 -11.62 17.73
C THR A 7 -5.04 -11.35 16.23
N LEU A 8 -6.16 -11.13 15.53
CA LEU A 8 -6.14 -10.81 14.10
C LEU A 8 -5.44 -9.47 13.83
N MET A 9 -5.69 -8.45 14.65
CA MET A 9 -4.96 -7.17 14.57
C MET A 9 -3.46 -7.37 14.77
N ASN A 10 -3.05 -8.23 15.72
CA ASN A 10 -1.64 -8.56 15.92
C ASN A 10 -1.02 -9.29 14.71
N THR A 11 -1.74 -10.21 14.09
CA THR A 11 -1.29 -10.87 12.85
C THR A 11 -1.11 -9.85 11.72
N LEU A 12 -2.09 -8.96 11.54
CA LEU A 12 -2.01 -7.90 10.54
C LEU A 12 -0.84 -6.94 10.81
N ASN A 13 -0.59 -6.60 12.07
CA ASN A 13 0.50 -5.69 12.43
C ASN A 13 1.89 -6.33 12.21
N ASN A 14 2.02 -7.63 12.50
CA ASN A 14 3.25 -8.38 12.23
C ASN A 14 3.55 -8.45 10.72
N ILE A 15 2.55 -8.80 9.90
CA ILE A 15 2.68 -8.86 8.44
C ILE A 15 2.88 -7.46 7.83
N GLY A 16 2.15 -6.47 8.33
CA GLY A 16 2.18 -5.10 7.82
C GLY A 16 3.56 -4.46 7.91
N SER A 17 4.38 -4.87 8.89
CA SER A 17 5.74 -4.36 9.05
C SER A 17 6.74 -4.95 8.04
N SER A 18 6.52 -6.18 7.58
CA SER A 18 7.51 -6.95 6.81
C SER A 18 7.22 -6.99 5.31
N TRP A 19 5.95 -6.96 4.91
CA TRP A 19 5.53 -7.02 3.51
C TRP A 19 6.13 -5.93 2.59
N PRO A 20 6.31 -4.68 3.02
CA PRO A 20 6.88 -3.63 2.15
C PRO A 20 8.26 -3.98 1.61
N ASN A 21 9.11 -4.61 2.43
CA ASN A 21 10.46 -5.01 2.01
C ASN A 21 10.42 -6.08 0.92
N SER A 22 9.55 -7.08 1.07
CA SER A 22 9.37 -8.13 0.05
C SER A 22 8.80 -7.56 -1.25
N LEU A 23 7.87 -6.62 -1.17
CA LEU A 23 7.29 -5.97 -2.34
C LEU A 23 8.33 -5.12 -3.10
N VAL A 24 9.16 -4.36 -2.39
CA VAL A 24 10.22 -3.53 -2.97
C VAL A 24 11.23 -4.40 -3.73
N LEU A 25 11.66 -5.52 -3.15
CA LEU A 25 12.59 -6.45 -3.78
C LEU A 25 12.00 -7.12 -5.03
N LEU A 26 10.69 -7.39 -5.04
CA LEU A 26 10.03 -7.95 -6.22
C LEU A 26 9.88 -6.92 -7.36
N LEU A 27 9.75 -5.63 -7.04
CA LEU A 27 9.56 -4.56 -8.01
C LEU A 27 10.86 -3.94 -8.51
N VAL A 28 11.95 -4.00 -7.73
CA VAL A 28 13.21 -3.35 -8.14
C VAL A 28 13.84 -4.01 -9.37
N ASP A 29 13.74 -5.33 -9.49
CA ASP A 29 14.32 -6.09 -10.60
C ASP A 29 13.74 -5.68 -11.98
N PRO A 30 12.41 -5.65 -12.19
CA PRO A 30 11.84 -5.21 -13.47
C PRO A 30 11.99 -3.70 -13.73
N LEU A 31 12.20 -2.89 -12.68
CA LEU A 31 12.39 -1.44 -12.81
C LEU A 31 13.87 -1.05 -13.07
N THR A 32 14.80 -2.00 -12.98
CA THR A 32 16.23 -1.73 -13.15
C THR A 32 16.60 -1.71 -14.63
N PHE A 33 17.21 -0.61 -15.08
CA PHE A 33 17.63 -0.43 -16.47
C PHE A 33 19.13 -0.69 -16.63
N LYS A 34 19.46 -1.71 -17.42
CA LYS A 34 20.82 -2.12 -17.76
C LYS A 34 21.09 -1.84 -19.24
N ARG A 35 22.34 -1.53 -19.58
CA ARG A 35 22.78 -1.30 -20.97
C ARG A 35 24.12 -1.98 -21.22
N CYS A 36 24.35 -2.32 -22.48
CA CYS A 36 25.66 -2.79 -22.93
C CYS A 36 26.53 -1.60 -23.34
N PRO A 37 27.80 -1.50 -22.90
CA PRO A 37 28.71 -0.42 -23.31
C PRO A 37 29.02 -0.41 -24.81
N THR A 38 28.95 -1.58 -25.45
CA THR A 38 29.34 -1.81 -26.85
C THR A 38 28.17 -1.60 -27.81
N ASP A 39 26.93 -1.61 -27.32
CA ASP A 39 25.72 -1.44 -28.11
C ASP A 39 24.59 -0.84 -27.27
N ASP A 40 24.22 0.40 -27.58
CA ASP A 40 23.17 1.14 -26.89
C ASP A 40 21.78 0.52 -27.03
N SER A 41 21.52 -0.29 -28.07
CA SER A 41 20.23 -0.94 -28.26
C SER A 41 20.01 -2.13 -27.32
N ASN A 42 21.10 -2.76 -26.86
CA ASN A 42 21.06 -3.92 -25.99
C ASN A 42 20.76 -3.54 -24.53
N THR A 43 19.56 -3.90 -24.07
CA THR A 43 19.05 -3.55 -22.73
C THR A 43 19.32 -4.63 -21.68
N CYS A 44 20.09 -5.69 -22.03
CA CYS A 44 20.46 -6.78 -21.13
C CYS A 44 19.30 -7.38 -20.32
N SER A 45 18.09 -7.38 -20.89
CA SER A 45 16.87 -7.83 -20.21
C SER A 45 16.72 -9.35 -20.26
N THR A 46 17.29 -9.98 -21.28
CA THR A 46 17.26 -11.44 -21.50
C THR A 46 18.66 -12.01 -21.33
N SER A 47 18.75 -13.29 -20.97
CA SER A 47 20.01 -14.02 -20.85
C SER A 47 20.81 -14.07 -22.17
N GLU A 48 20.14 -14.00 -23.32
CA GLU A 48 20.75 -13.93 -24.65
C GLU A 48 21.47 -12.59 -24.86
N LEU A 49 20.77 -11.46 -24.68
CA LEU A 49 21.38 -10.12 -24.76
C LEU A 49 22.52 -9.90 -23.75
N THR A 50 22.46 -10.58 -22.61
CA THR A 50 23.53 -10.51 -21.60
C THR A 50 24.80 -11.24 -22.06
N LYS A 51 24.65 -12.34 -22.80
CA LYS A 51 25.78 -13.12 -23.34
C LYS A 51 26.41 -12.45 -24.57
N ASP A 52 25.61 -11.79 -25.38
CA ASP A 52 26.08 -11.08 -26.57
C ASP A 52 26.81 -9.77 -26.24
N CYS A 53 26.66 -9.27 -25.01
CA CYS A 53 27.33 -8.05 -24.57
C CYS A 53 28.81 -8.27 -24.21
N VAL A 54 29.70 -7.89 -25.15
CA VAL A 54 31.15 -7.87 -24.91
C VAL A 54 31.50 -6.73 -23.95
N GLY A 55 32.04 -7.08 -22.77
CA GLY A 55 32.38 -6.14 -21.69
C GLY A 55 31.43 -6.16 -20.49
N GLY A 56 30.34 -6.93 -20.57
CA GLY A 56 29.37 -7.09 -19.48
C GLY A 56 28.35 -5.95 -19.41
N CYS A 57 27.19 -6.25 -18.83
CA CYS A 57 26.09 -5.31 -18.72
C CYS A 57 26.30 -4.36 -17.54
N VAL A 58 26.21 -3.06 -17.82
CA VAL A 58 26.33 -2.00 -16.81
C VAL A 58 24.96 -1.46 -16.43
N THR A 59 24.74 -1.21 -15.14
CA THR A 59 23.49 -0.60 -14.64
C THR A 59 23.56 0.90 -14.86
N GLN A 60 22.66 1.44 -15.70
CA GLN A 60 22.59 2.88 -15.95
C GLN A 60 21.68 3.57 -14.94
N VAL A 61 20.50 2.98 -14.70
CA VAL A 61 19.53 3.50 -13.72
C VAL A 61 19.11 2.35 -12.83
N ASP A 62 19.42 2.49 -11.54
CA ASP A 62 19.00 1.54 -10.52
C ASP A 62 17.48 1.67 -10.30
N GLY A 63 16.77 0.54 -10.36
CA GLY A 63 15.33 0.49 -10.13
C GLY A 63 14.94 1.01 -8.75
N TYR A 64 15.87 1.01 -7.78
CA TYR A 64 15.66 1.54 -6.43
C TYR A 64 15.24 3.02 -6.46
N TYR A 65 15.94 3.85 -7.24
CA TYR A 65 15.63 5.28 -7.32
C TYR A 65 14.31 5.54 -8.04
N VAL A 66 14.05 4.79 -9.11
CA VAL A 66 12.78 4.88 -9.87
C VAL A 66 11.61 4.49 -8.96
N LEU A 67 11.75 3.40 -8.21
CA LEU A 67 10.75 2.89 -7.30
C LEU A 67 10.47 3.86 -6.14
N ILE A 68 11.51 4.47 -5.56
CA ILE A 68 11.33 5.52 -4.53
C ILE A 68 10.55 6.70 -5.09
N ALA A 69 10.92 7.21 -6.27
CA ALA A 69 10.22 8.32 -6.89
C ALA A 69 8.74 7.99 -7.14
N ALA A 70 8.44 6.79 -7.66
CA ALA A 70 7.07 6.34 -7.88
C ALA A 70 6.28 6.19 -6.57
N CYS A 71 6.88 5.59 -5.53
CA CYS A 71 6.25 5.40 -4.23
C CYS A 71 5.98 6.75 -3.54
N MET A 72 6.90 7.72 -3.66
CA MET A 72 6.72 9.08 -3.15
C MET A 72 5.53 9.78 -3.82
N ILE A 73 5.44 9.74 -5.15
CA ILE A 73 4.33 10.34 -5.90
C ILE A 73 3.00 9.69 -5.48
N PHE A 74 2.96 8.36 -5.45
CA PHE A 74 1.77 7.62 -5.03
C PHE A 74 1.37 7.94 -3.58
N GLY A 75 2.33 8.00 -2.67
CA GLY A 75 2.11 8.36 -1.27
C GLY A 75 1.54 9.77 -1.11
N LEU A 76 2.05 10.74 -1.87
CA LEU A 76 1.52 12.11 -1.87
C LEU A 76 0.09 12.17 -2.39
N LEU A 77 -0.21 11.49 -3.50
CA LEU A 77 -1.57 11.40 -4.07
C LEU A 77 -2.53 10.75 -3.07
N TRP A 78 -2.10 9.65 -2.44
CA TRP A 78 -2.87 8.98 -1.39
C TRP A 78 -3.11 9.91 -0.20
N LEU A 79 -2.10 10.63 0.30
CA LEU A 79 -2.26 11.54 1.44
C LEU A 79 -3.20 12.70 1.13
N MET A 80 -3.16 13.26 -0.08
CA MET A 80 -4.06 14.33 -0.50
C MET A 80 -5.52 13.84 -0.57
N TRP A 81 -5.75 12.60 -1.02
CA TRP A 81 -7.10 12.04 -1.16
C TRP A 81 -7.64 11.41 0.13
N ALA A 82 -6.85 10.58 0.81
CA ALA A 82 -7.24 9.91 2.04
C ALA A 82 -7.18 10.85 3.25
N GLY A 83 -6.36 11.89 3.24
CA GLY A 83 -6.25 12.87 4.32
C GLY A 83 -7.59 13.46 4.78
N PRO A 84 -8.45 14.02 3.90
CA PRO A 84 -9.76 14.51 4.31
C PRO A 84 -10.67 13.39 4.83
N ILE A 85 -10.65 12.21 4.21
CA ILE A 85 -11.47 11.05 4.60
C ILE A 85 -11.06 10.57 6.00
N THR A 86 -9.76 10.39 6.26
CA THR A 86 -9.24 9.98 7.56
C THR A 86 -9.57 11.03 8.63
N ARG A 87 -9.47 12.32 8.32
CA ARG A 87 -9.85 13.39 9.25
C ARG A 87 -11.34 13.38 9.57
N GLU A 88 -12.19 13.07 8.60
CA GLU A 88 -13.63 12.94 8.82
C GLU A 88 -13.94 11.73 9.72
N LEU A 89 -13.32 10.58 9.43
CA LEU A 89 -13.47 9.36 10.23
C LEU A 89 -12.97 9.54 11.67
N GLN A 90 -11.86 10.26 11.86
CA GLN A 90 -11.31 10.55 13.20
C GLN A 90 -12.20 11.50 14.03
N LYS A 91 -13.00 12.35 13.38
CA LYS A 91 -13.92 13.27 14.08
C LYS A 91 -15.17 12.58 14.61
N LYS A 92 -15.54 11.40 14.08
CA LYS A 92 -16.73 10.68 14.54
C LYS A 92 -16.54 10.13 15.94
N ASP A 93 -17.55 10.37 16.79
CA ASP A 93 -17.55 9.86 18.16
C ASP A 93 -17.53 8.32 18.18
N PRO A 94 -16.72 7.67 19.03
CA PRO A 94 -16.65 6.21 19.14
C PRO A 94 -17.99 5.49 19.36
N GLN A 95 -19.01 6.18 19.87
CA GLN A 95 -20.35 5.62 20.03
C GLN A 95 -21.06 5.41 18.68
N GLU A 96 -20.77 6.21 17.67
CA GLU A 96 -21.32 6.04 16.31
C GLU A 96 -20.73 4.81 15.58
N TRP A 97 -19.54 4.36 15.98
CA TRP A 97 -18.89 3.16 15.43
C TRP A 97 -19.47 1.86 15.98
N LYS A 98 -20.31 1.92 17.02
CA LYS A 98 -20.94 0.75 17.63
C LYS A 98 -22.26 0.42 16.94
N VAL A 99 -22.47 -0.86 16.65
CA VAL A 99 -23.77 -1.35 16.18
C VAL A 99 -24.80 -1.21 17.31
N LYS A 100 -25.82 -0.37 17.09
CA LYS A 100 -26.96 -0.27 18.02
C LYS A 100 -27.69 -1.61 18.11
N SER A 101 -27.97 -2.07 19.33
CA SER A 101 -28.77 -3.28 19.53
C SER A 101 -30.20 -3.09 19.01
N GLN A 102 -30.86 -4.18 18.62
CA GLN A 102 -32.27 -4.15 18.18
C GLN A 102 -33.20 -3.51 19.24
N ARG A 103 -32.90 -3.71 20.52
CA ARG A 103 -33.63 -3.12 21.64
C ARG A 103 -33.50 -1.59 21.67
N GLN A 104 -32.30 -1.07 21.44
CA GLN A 104 -32.05 0.38 21.36
C GLN A 104 -32.70 1.00 20.12
N LYS A 105 -32.62 0.34 18.96
CA LYS A 105 -33.33 0.78 17.75
C LYS A 105 -34.84 0.88 17.99
N LYS A 106 -35.43 -0.11 18.67
CA LYS A 106 -36.86 -0.13 19.00
C LYS A 106 -37.24 1.02 19.95
N LEU A 107 -36.41 1.30 20.97
CA LEU A 107 -36.60 2.40 21.92
C LEU A 107 -36.54 3.78 21.24
N GLU A 108 -35.55 4.02 20.39
CA GLU A 108 -35.44 5.27 19.61
C GLU A 108 -36.62 5.44 18.65
N GLN A 109 -37.04 4.36 17.99
CA GLN A 109 -38.19 4.37 17.08
C GLN A 109 -39.52 4.67 17.82
N SER A 110 -39.70 4.13 19.04
CA SER A 110 -40.85 4.49 19.89
C SER A 110 -40.78 5.94 20.42
N GLN A 111 -39.60 6.47 20.73
CA GLN A 111 -39.46 7.90 21.08
C GLN A 111 -39.74 8.82 19.89
N PHE A 112 -39.40 8.41 18.67
CA PHE A 112 -39.69 9.17 17.45
C PHE A 112 -41.20 9.19 17.11
N LEU A 113 -41.91 8.11 17.43
CA LEU A 113 -43.38 8.00 17.28
C LEU A 113 -44.15 8.78 18.37
N GLN A 114 -43.47 9.30 19.39
CA GLN A 114 -44.04 10.04 20.50
C GLN A 114 -43.69 11.55 20.48
N GLY A 115 -43.10 12.06 19.39
CA GLY A 115 -42.92 13.50 19.17
C GLY A 115 -44.24 14.22 18.90
N PRO A 116 -44.33 15.54 19.17
CA PRO A 116 -45.53 16.26 19.62
C PRO A 116 -46.79 16.10 18.77
#